data_AF-A0A536SBI1-F1
#
_entry.id   AF-A0A536SBI1-F1
#
_cell.length_a   1.000
_cell.length_b   1.000
_cell.length_c   1.000
_cell.angle_alpha   90.00
_cell.angle_beta   90.00
_cell.angle_gamma   90.00
#
_symmetry.space_group_name_H-M   'P 1'
#
loop_
_entity.id
_entity.type
_entity.pdbx_description
1 polymer ?
#
loop_
_entity_poly.entity_id
_entity_poly.type
_entity_poly.pdbx_seq_one_letter_code
_entity_poly.pdbx_strand_id
1 'polypeptide(L)' 'MSKTPSHADQAVPTASADVLKRFATEVFARAGMPGADAAVVADVLVWANLRGVDTHGVTRIPRYVELIAAGDM' A
#
# COMPACT_ATOMS: atom_id res chain seq x y z
N MET A 1 34.73 13.03 -8.30
CA MET A 1 34.09 11.84 -7.71
C MET A 1 32.90 12.32 -6.89
N SER A 2 31.70 12.31 -7.47
CA SER A 2 30.50 12.77 -6.78
C SER A 2 30.02 11.66 -5.84
N LYS A 3 29.95 11.96 -4.54
CA LYS A 3 29.54 11.01 -3.50
C LYS A 3 28.02 10.92 -3.55
N THR A 4 27.46 9.81 -4.02
CA THR A 4 26.01 9.57 -3.95
C THR A 4 25.57 9.68 -2.49
N PRO A 5 24.57 10.51 -2.14
CA PRO A 5 24.13 10.62 -0.77
C PRO A 5 23.53 9.29 -0.30
N SER A 6 23.90 8.89 0.91
CA SER A 6 23.34 7.73 1.61
C SER A 6 21.84 7.98 1.88
N HIS A 7 21.01 6.93 1.82
CA HIS A 7 19.58 7.00 2.13
C HIS A 7 19.28 7.36 3.61
N ALA A 8 20.31 7.40 4.45
CA ALA A 8 20.18 7.61 5.89
C ALA A 8 19.78 9.05 6.31
N ASP A 9 19.83 10.02 5.39
CA ASP A 9 19.64 11.45 5.69
C ASP A 9 18.33 12.02 5.12
N GLN A 10 17.45 11.17 4.57
CA GLN A 10 16.14 11.57 4.05
C GLN A 10 15.06 11.27 5.08
N ALA A 11 14.26 12.30 5.43
CA ALA A 11 13.06 12.10 6.24
C ALA A 11 12.16 11.06 5.57
N VAL A 12 11.80 10.00 6.29
CA VAL A 12 10.87 8.99 5.79
C VAL A 12 9.54 9.69 5.51
N PRO A 13 9.01 9.64 4.27
CA PRO A 13 7.75 10.29 3.94
C PRO A 13 6.63 9.74 4.84
N THR A 14 5.88 10.63 5.48
CA THR A 14 4.70 10.26 6.27
C THR A 14 3.42 10.57 5.51
N ALA A 15 2.45 9.66 5.56
CA ALA A 15 1.09 9.87 5.06
C ALA A 15 0.09 9.65 6.20
N SER A 16 -1.04 10.35 6.18
CA SER A 16 -2.14 10.06 7.11
C SER A 16 -2.81 8.74 6.74
N ALA A 17 -3.44 8.08 7.73
CA ALA A 17 -4.18 6.85 7.51
C ALA A 17 -5.24 7.00 6.42
N ASP A 18 -6.00 8.10 6.42
CA ASP A 18 -7.06 8.35 5.43
C ASP A 18 -6.52 8.54 4.01
N VAL A 19 -5.39 9.23 3.87
CA VAL A 19 -4.72 9.37 2.57
C VAL A 19 -4.27 8.01 2.06
N LEU A 20 -3.65 7.21 2.92
CA LEU A 20 -3.14 5.89 2.56
C LEU A 20 -4.26 4.90 2.22
N LYS A 21 -5.38 4.95 2.96
CA LYS A 21 -6.58 4.15 2.67
C LYS A 21 -7.16 4.51 1.31
N ARG A 22 -7.40 5.80 1.04
CA ARG A 22 -7.92 6.25 -0.27
C ARG A 22 -7.01 5.81 -1.42
N PHE A 23 -5.70 5.98 -1.26
CA PHE A 23 -4.72 5.52 -2.23
C PHE A 23 -4.84 4.01 -2.50
N ALA A 24 -4.82 3.18 -1.45
CA ALA A 24 -4.91 1.74 -1.60
C ALA A 24 -6.24 1.29 -2.22
N THR A 25 -7.37 1.89 -1.80
CA THR A 25 -8.69 1.63 -2.39
C THR A 25 -8.71 1.92 -3.88
N GLU A 26 -8.18 3.08 -4.31
CA GLU A 26 -8.12 3.44 -5.72
C GLU A 26 -7.24 2.51 -6.54
N VAL A 27 -6.11 2.05 -5.98
CA VAL A 27 -5.22 1.07 -6.64
C VAL A 27 -5.96 -0.24 -6.88
N PHE A 28 -6.61 -0.82 -5.86
CA PHE A 28 -7.33 -2.09 -6.02
C PHE A 28 -8.54 -1.97 -6.93
N ALA A 29 -9.31 -0.87 -6.82
CA ALA A 29 -10.43 -0.62 -7.71
C ALA A 29 -9.99 -0.52 -9.18
N ARG A 30 -8.88 0.17 -9.46
CA ARG A 30 -8.30 0.25 -10.81
C ARG A 30 -7.69 -1.06 -11.29
N ALA A 31 -7.25 -1.92 -10.38
CA ALA A 31 -6.78 -3.27 -10.70
C ALA A 31 -7.91 -4.23 -11.09
N GLY A 32 -9.18 -3.87 -10.83
CA GLY A 32 -10.35 -4.67 -11.21
C GLY A 32 -11.19 -5.18 -10.03
N MET A 33 -10.79 -4.90 -8.80
CA MET A 33 -11.54 -5.29 -7.60
C MET A 33 -12.80 -4.42 -7.43
N PRO A 34 -13.96 -4.97 -7.02
CA PRO A 34 -15.12 -4.17 -6.66
C PRO A 34 -14.78 -3.13 -5.58
N GLY A 35 -15.29 -1.90 -5.73
CA GLY A 35 -14.89 -0.79 -4.87
C GLY A 35 -15.15 -0.99 -3.37
N ALA A 36 -16.20 -1.74 -3.01
CA ALA A 36 -16.49 -2.10 -1.62
C ALA A 36 -15.42 -3.04 -1.04
N ASP A 37 -15.01 -4.05 -1.80
CA ASP A 37 -13.97 -4.99 -1.38
C ASP A 37 -12.60 -4.30 -1.34
N ALA A 38 -12.31 -3.44 -2.31
CA ALA A 38 -11.10 -2.62 -2.34
C ALA A 38 -10.96 -1.76 -1.07
N ALA A 39 -12.05 -1.18 -0.59
CA ALA A 39 -12.06 -0.41 0.65
C ALA A 39 -11.77 -1.28 1.88
N VAL A 40 -12.33 -2.49 1.95
CA VAL A 40 -12.06 -3.45 3.03
C VAL A 40 -10.58 -3.86 3.05
N VAL A 41 -10.01 -4.21 1.90
CA VAL A 41 -8.59 -4.58 1.81
C VAL A 41 -7.70 -3.41 2.23
N ALA A 42 -7.99 -2.19 1.73
CA ALA A 42 -7.26 -0.99 2.11
C ALA A 42 -7.31 -0.72 3.63
N ASP A 43 -8.48 -0.89 4.25
CA ASP A 43 -8.64 -0.75 5.70
C ASP A 43 -7.76 -1.73 6.48
N VAL A 44 -7.71 -3.00 6.08
CA VAL A 44 -6.89 -4.03 6.73
C VAL A 44 -5.39 -3.74 6.58
N LEU A 45 -4.94 -3.37 5.39
CA LEU A 45 -3.53 -3.05 5.15
C LEU A 45 -3.09 -1.84 5.96
N VAL A 46 -3.89 -0.77 5.99
CA VAL A 46 -3.55 0.43 6.78
C VAL A 46 -3.65 0.15 8.28
N TRP A 47 -4.60 -0.67 8.72
CA TRP A 47 -4.67 -1.12 10.10
C TRP A 47 -3.39 -1.87 10.52
N ALA A 48 -2.82 -2.71 9.65
CA ALA A 48 -1.55 -3.38 9.92
C ALA A 48 -0.38 -2.40 10.06
N ASN A 49 -0.27 -1.39 9.16
CA ASN A 49 0.76 -0.35 9.27
C ASN A 49 0.64 0.47 10.57
N LEU A 50 -0.57 0.87 10.96
CA LEU A 50 -0.80 1.62 12.21
C LEU A 50 -0.38 0.85 13.47
N ARG A 51 -0.20 -0.46 13.36
CA ARG A 51 0.24 -1.35 14.44
C ARG A 51 1.71 -1.75 14.33
N GLY A 52 2.45 -1.17 13.38
CA GLY A 52 3.85 -1.49 13.12
C GLY A 52 4.08 -2.87 12.50
N VAL A 53 3.05 -3.48 11.87
CA VAL A 53 3.16 -4.78 11.19
C VAL A 53 3.33 -4.55 9.69
N ASP A 54 4.42 -3.88 9.31
CA ASP A 54 4.60 -3.37 7.94
C ASP A 54 4.63 -4.47 6.88
N THR A 55 5.09 -5.67 7.22
CA THR A 55 5.09 -6.85 6.34
C THR A 55 3.70 -7.26 5.86
N HIS A 56 2.65 -6.84 6.57
CA HIS A 56 1.24 -7.09 6.25
C HIS A 56 0.48 -5.81 5.88
N GLY A 57 1.17 -4.68 5.78
CA GLY A 57 0.58 -3.40 5.40
C GLY A 57 0.64 -3.13 3.90
N VAL A 58 0.72 -1.87 3.51
CA VAL A 58 0.68 -1.44 2.10
C VAL A 58 1.81 -2.00 1.23
N THR A 59 2.86 -2.58 1.81
CA THR A 59 3.88 -3.35 1.08
C THR A 59 3.29 -4.53 0.30
N ARG A 60 2.09 -5.01 0.66
CA ARG A 60 1.38 -6.11 -0.02
C ARG A 60 0.70 -5.69 -1.33
N ILE A 61 0.51 -4.39 -1.56
CA ILE A 61 -0.23 -3.88 -2.73
C ILE A 61 0.29 -4.45 -4.05
N PRO A 62 1.60 -4.43 -4.37
CA PRO A 62 2.10 -4.94 -5.65
C PRO A 62 1.70 -6.40 -5.88
N ARG A 63 1.88 -7.26 -4.87
CA ARG A 63 1.52 -8.68 -4.96
C ARG A 63 0.01 -8.88 -5.13
N TYR A 64 -0.81 -8.09 -4.45
CA TYR A 64 -2.26 -8.22 -4.58
C TYR A 64 -2.75 -7.74 -5.95
N VAL A 65 -2.14 -6.71 -6.53
CA VAL A 65 -2.41 -6.31 -7.92
C VAL A 65 -2.05 -7.43 -8.91
N GLU A 66 -0.92 -8.13 -8.72
CA GLU A 66 -0.57 -9.31 -9.53
C GLU A 66 -1.62 -10.42 -9.43
N LEU A 67 -2.13 -10.70 -8.22
CA LEU A 67 -3.14 -11.74 -7.99
C LEU A 67 -4.49 -11.38 -8.61
N ILE A 68 -4.93 -10.12 -8.50
CA ILE A 68 -6.15 -9.64 -9.15
C ILE A 68 -6.01 -9.80 -10.67
N ALA A 69 -4.87 -9.41 -11.24
CA ALA A 69 -4.62 -9.55 -12.68
C ALA A 69 -4.60 -11.01 -13.15
N ALA A 70 -4.19 -11.95 -12.30
CA ALA A 70 -4.21 -13.39 -12.56
C ALA A 70 -5.59 -14.03 -12.39
N GLY A 71 -6.57 -13.32 -11.78
CA GLY A 71 -7.88 -13.88 -11.44
C GLY A 71 -7.89 -14.73 -10.16
N ASP A 72 -6.83 -14.64 -9.35
CA ASP A 72 -6.66 -15.37 -8.09
C ASP A 72 -7.22 -14.59 -6.88
N MET A 73 -7.73 -13.37 -7.10
CA MET A 73 -8.27 -12.46 -6.09
C MET A 73 -9.40 -11.61 -6.67
#